data_AF-A0A538P3I3-F1
#
_entry.id   AF-A0A538P3I3-F1
#
_cell.length_a   1.000
_cell.length_b   1.000
_cell.length_c   1.000
_cell.angle_alpha   90.00
_cell.angle_beta   90.00
_cell.angle_gamma   90.00
#
_symmetry.space_group_name_H-M   'P 1'
#
loop_
_entity.id
_entity.type
_entity.pdbx_description
1 polymer ?
#
loop_
_entity_poly.entity_id
_entity_poly.type
_entity_poly.pdbx_seq_one_letter_code
_entity_poly.pdbx_strand_id
1 'polypeptide(L)' 'MKIQTDFAIRSARVEDVPIIFQLIRDLATYERAPNEVTATEEQLVDVLFGKRPAAEVLLAFEKDKPVGF' A
#
# COMPACT_ATOMS: atom_id res chain seq x y z
N MET A 1 -6.50 -31.06 2.07
CA MET A 1 -6.66 -29.80 1.30
C MET A 1 -5.26 -29.25 1.05
N LYS A 2 -4.76 -29.21 -0.19
CA LYS A 2 -3.47 -28.57 -0.47
C LYS A 2 -3.74 -27.07 -0.57
N ILE A 3 -3.26 -26.30 0.41
CA ILE A 3 -3.21 -24.85 0.27
C ILE A 3 -2.02 -24.56 -0.65
N GLN A 4 -2.29 -24.28 -1.92
CA GLN A 4 -1.33 -23.60 -2.79
C GLN A 4 -1.57 -22.11 -2.59
N THR A 5 -0.72 -21.49 -1.78
CA THR A 5 -0.72 -20.05 -1.56
C THR A 5 0.54 -19.48 -2.17
N ASP A 6 0.37 -18.93 -3.37
CA ASP A 6 1.43 -18.20 -4.05
C ASP A 6 1.40 -16.77 -3.53
N PHE A 7 1.98 -16.59 -2.34
CA PHE A 7 2.15 -15.28 -1.73
C PHE A 7 3.52 -14.73 -2.07
N ALA A 8 3.57 -13.45 -2.44
CA ALA A 8 4.81 -12.73 -2.65
C ALA A 8 4.81 -11.44 -1.84
N ILE A 9 5.98 -11.08 -1.31
CA ILE A 9 6.22 -9.76 -0.72
C ILE A 9 7.31 -9.10 -1.55
N ARG A 10 7.08 -7.85 -1.96
CA ARG A 10 8.08 -7.04 -2.67
C ARG A 10 8.05 -5.60 -2.20
N SER A 11 9.16 -4.90 -2.34
CA SER A 11 9.17 -3.44 -2.22
C SER A 11 8.19 -2.82 -3.22
N ALA A 12 7.46 -1.82 -2.75
CA ALA A 12 6.61 -1.01 -3.58
C ALA A 12 7.43 -0.20 -4.59
N ARG A 13 6.79 0.13 -5.70
CA ARG A 13 7.29 1.03 -6.72
C ARG A 13 6.32 2.17 -6.91
N VAL A 14 6.74 3.21 -7.64
CA VAL A 14 5.90 4.39 -7.87
C VAL A 14 4.56 4.04 -8.53
N GLU A 15 4.49 2.98 -9.34
CA GLU A 15 3.24 2.52 -9.96
C GLU A 15 2.22 1.99 -8.95
N ASP A 16 2.68 1.58 -7.76
CA ASP A 16 1.84 1.00 -6.72
C ASP A 16 1.18 2.06 -5.81
N VAL A 17 1.48 3.35 -5.99
CA VAL A 17 0.93 4.41 -5.13
C VAL A 17 -0.60 4.39 -5.06
N PRO A 18 -1.35 4.19 -6.17
CA PRO A 18 -2.81 4.06 -6.07
C PRO A 18 -3.26 2.86 -5.21
N ILE A 19 -2.53 1.74 -5.27
CA ILE A 19 -2.80 0.54 -4.45
C ILE A 19 -2.54 0.85 -2.97
N ILE A 20 -1.40 1.46 -2.65
CA ILE A 20 -1.02 1.84 -1.28
C ILE A 20 -2.05 2.83 -0.72
N PHE A 21 -2.44 3.84 -1.50
CA PHE A 21 -3.42 4.83 -1.07
C PHE A 21 -4.78 4.19 -0.76
N GLN A 22 -5.22 3.27 -1.61
CA GLN A 22 -6.47 2.53 -1.35
C GLN A 22 -6.36 1.67 -0.08
N LEU A 23 -5.26 0.95 0.12
CA LEU A 23 -5.06 0.14 1.33
C LEU A 23 -5.01 0.99 2.61
N ILE A 24 -4.41 2.19 2.57
CA ILE A 24 -4.44 3.15 3.68
C ILE A 24 -5.89 3.57 3.98
N ARG A 25 -6.70 3.88 2.96
CA ARG A 25 -8.11 4.26 3.13
C ARG A 25 -8.98 3.12 3.66
N ASP A 26 -8.73 1.91 3.18
CA ASP A 26 -9.43 0.71 3.64
C ASP A 26 -9.10 0.43 5.11
N LEU A 27 -7.83 0.58 5.50
CA LEU A 27 -7.40 0.46 6.89
C LEU A 27 -8.04 1.53 7.78
N ALA A 28 -8.01 2.81 7.36
CA ALA A 28 -8.65 3.88 8.10
C ALA A 28 -10.16 3.67 8.25
N THR A 29 -10.82 3.11 7.23
CA THR A 29 -12.24 2.74 7.31
C THR A 29 -12.47 1.64 8.35
N TYR A 30 -11.63 0.60 8.37
CA TYR A 30 -11.68 -0.47 9.37
C TYR A 30 -11.46 0.08 10.80
N GLU A 31 -10.55 1.02 10.97
CA GLU A 31 -10.25 1.70 12.24
C GLU A 31 -11.30 2.74 12.64
N ARG A 32 -12.37 2.92 11.84
CA ARG A 32 -13.45 3.90 12.05
C ARG A 32 -12.96 5.36 12.01
N ALA A 33 -11.90 5.62 11.28
CA ALA A 33 -11.28 6.93 11.09
C ALA A 33 -11.09 7.32 9.61
N PRO A 34 -12.06 7.10 8.69
CA PRO A 34 -11.85 7.35 7.26
C PRO A 34 -11.56 8.82 6.90
N ASN A 35 -11.96 9.76 7.75
CA ASN A 35 -11.74 11.20 7.54
C ASN A 35 -10.36 11.66 7.99
N GLU A 36 -9.58 10.81 8.66
CA GLU A 36 -8.20 11.12 9.10
C GLU A 36 -7.18 10.87 7.98
N VAL A 37 -7.60 10.28 6.85
CA VAL A 37 -6.75 10.15 5.66
C VAL A 37 -6.74 11.48 4.91
N THR A 38 -5.81 12.36 5.29
CA THR A 38 -5.63 13.68 4.66
C THR A 38 -4.59 13.67 3.53
N ALA A 39 -3.86 12.57 3.36
CA ALA A 39 -2.85 12.43 2.31
C ALA A 39 -3.48 12.38 0.91
N THR A 40 -2.74 12.85 -0.10
CA THR A 40 -3.04 12.65 -1.52
C THR A 40 -2.05 11.68 -2.17
N GLU A 41 -2.37 11.15 -3.35
CA GLU A 41 -1.45 10.30 -4.10
C GLU A 41 -0.15 11.03 -4.46
N GLU A 42 -0.22 12.30 -4.83
CA GLU A 42 0.96 13.12 -5.14
C GLU A 42 1.87 13.26 -3.93
N GLN A 43 1.29 13.50 -2.74
CA GLN A 43 2.05 13.55 -1.49
C GLN A 43 2.68 12.20 -1.16
N LEU A 44 1.99 11.08 -1.43
CA LEU A 44 2.56 9.75 -1.24
C LEU A 44 3.72 9.48 -2.21
N VAL A 45 3.63 9.89 -3.47
CA VAL A 45 4.76 9.83 -4.42
C VAL A 45 5.97 10.56 -3.85
N ASP A 46 5.78 11.80 -3.38
CA ASP A 46 6.88 12.61 -2.85
C ASP A 46 7.49 12.00 -1.58
N VAL A 47 6.66 11.48 -0.67
CA VAL A 47 7.11 10.91 0.62
C VAL A 47 7.83 9.57 0.43
N LEU A 48 7.34 8.72 -0.47
CA LEU A 48 7.85 7.36 -0.67
C LEU A 48 8.96 7.27 -1.71
N PHE A 49 8.94 8.14 -2.72
CA PHE A 49 9.81 8.05 -3.90
C PHE A 49 10.48 9.38 -4.30
N GLY A 50 10.26 10.45 -3.53
CA GLY A 50 10.93 11.73 -3.76
C GLY A 50 12.44 11.70 -3.51
N LYS A 51 13.10 12.84 -3.68
CA LYS A 51 14.57 12.96 -3.55
C LYS A 51 15.14 12.49 -2.21
N ARG A 52 14.33 12.54 -1.15
CA ARG A 52 14.65 12.07 0.19
C ARG A 52 13.42 11.35 0.75
N PRO A 53 13.24 10.05 0.46
CA PRO A 53 12.11 9.29 0.96
C PRO A 53 12.08 9.31 2.48
N ALA A 54 10.91 9.58 3.06
CA ALA A 54 10.72 9.58 4.50
C ALA A 54 10.21 8.23 5.02
N ALA A 55 9.72 7.36 4.13
CA ALA A 55 9.25 6.02 4.43
C ALA A 55 9.44 5.09 3.22
N GLU A 56 9.34 3.79 3.47
CA GLU A 56 9.35 2.72 2.47
C GLU A 56 8.13 1.82 2.69
N VAL A 57 7.66 1.14 1.64
CA VAL A 57 6.49 0.26 1.71
C VAL A 57 6.85 -1.11 1.13
N LEU A 58 6.44 -2.17 1.84
CA LEU A 58 6.38 -3.52 1.31
C LEU A 58 4.93 -3.81 0.91
N LEU A 59 4.72 -4.55 -0.17
CA LEU A 59 3.39 -4.98 -0.58
C LEU A 59 3.33 -6.50 -0.60
N ALA A 60 2.28 -7.03 0.01
CA ALA A 60 1.93 -8.44 -0.01
C ALA A 60 0.91 -8.71 -1.12
N PHE A 61 1.16 -9.75 -1.91
CA PHE A 61 0.30 -10.18 -3.01
C PHE A 61 -0.11 -11.64 -2.83
N GLU A 62 -1.37 -11.95 -3.13
CA GLU A 62 -1.82 -13.31 -3.44
C GLU A 62 -1.93 -13.41 -4.96
N LYS A 63 -1.01 -14.15 -5.61
CA LYS A 63 -0.79 -14.08 -7.06
C LYS A 63 -0.51 -12.63 -7.49
N ASP A 64 -1.39 -12.04 -8.30
CA ASP A 64 -1.28 -10.65 -8.78
C ASP A 64 -2.13 -9.66 -7.96
N LYS A 65 -2.91 -10.16 -6.99
CA LYS A 65 -3.82 -9.32 -6.21
C LYS A 65 -3.10 -8.77 -4.98
N PRO A 66 -3.06 -7.43 -4.77
CA PRO A 66 -2.55 -6.87 -3.53
C PRO A 66 -3.48 -7.22 -2.37
N VAL A 67 -2.92 -7.70 -1.27
CA VAL A 67 -3.65 -8.14 -0.07
C VAL A 67 -3.19 -7.46 1.22
N GLY A 68 -2.10 -6.70 1.18
CA GLY A 68 -1.61 -5.94 2.32
C GLY A 68 -0.38 -5.10 2.02
N PHE A 69 -0.02 -4.24 2.96
CA PHE A 69 1.19 -3.43 2.97
C PHE A 69 1.79 -3.36 4.38
#